data_AF-A0A166H6S5-F1
#
_entry.id   AF-A0A166H6S5-F1
#
_cell.length_a   1.000
_cell.length_b   1.000
_cell.length_c   1.000
_cell.angle_alpha   90.00
_cell.angle_beta   90.00
_cell.angle_gamma   90.00
#
_symmetry.space_group_name_H-M   'P 1'
#
loop_
_entity.id
_entity.type
_entity.pdbx_description
1 polymer ?
#
loop_
_entity_poly.entity_id
_entity_poly.type
_entity_poly.pdbx_seq_one_letter_code
_entity_poly.pdbx_strand_id
1 'polypeptide(L)'
;MSSENLTKPELDAPDGPAPDALVVEDLVLGEGAEAQPGSTVEVHYLGVEYDTGEEFDSSWSRDQSINFPLNNLIRAWQQGIPGMKVGGRRKLICRPRWPTVRPAEGTRSRARP
;
A
#
# COMPACT_ATOMS: atom_id res chain seq x y z
N MET A 1 -22.66 8.26 -9.30
CA MET A 1 -22.13 9.04 -8.17
C MET A 1 -20.70 8.57 -7.94
N SER A 2 -19.73 9.49 -8.09
CA SER A 2 -18.36 9.41 -7.57
C SER A 2 -17.39 8.34 -8.13
N SER A 3 -17.00 8.47 -9.41
CA SER A 3 -15.82 7.75 -9.96
C SER A 3 -14.48 8.42 -9.63
N GLU A 4 -14.48 9.60 -8.99
CA GLU A 4 -13.26 10.39 -8.72
C GLU A 4 -12.40 9.84 -7.57
N ASN A 5 -12.92 8.95 -6.72
CA ASN A 5 -12.13 8.32 -5.65
C ASN A 5 -11.36 7.06 -6.08
N LEU A 6 -11.56 6.59 -7.31
CA LEU A 6 -10.90 5.41 -7.88
C LEU A 6 -9.81 5.77 -8.90
N THR A 7 -9.40 7.04 -9.01
CA THR A 7 -8.29 7.42 -9.89
C THR A 7 -6.96 7.12 -9.21
N LYS A 8 -6.02 6.61 -10.01
CA LYS A 8 -4.65 6.30 -9.58
C LYS A 8 -4.04 7.56 -8.93
N PRO A 9 -3.56 7.47 -7.68
CA PRO A 9 -2.75 8.54 -7.09
C PRO A 9 -1.53 8.82 -7.96
N GLU A 10 -1.22 10.09 -8.22
CA GLU A 10 0.16 10.47 -8.54
C GLU A 10 0.87 10.70 -7.21
N LEU A 11 1.81 9.82 -6.89
CA LEU A 11 2.68 9.96 -5.73
C LEU A 11 4.07 10.33 -6.24
N ASP A 12 4.46 11.58 -6.02
CA ASP A 12 5.84 12.00 -6.24
C ASP A 12 6.76 11.38 -5.18
N ALA A 13 8.01 11.13 -5.59
CA ALA A 13 9.06 10.72 -4.66
C ALA A 13 9.20 11.80 -3.58
N PRO A 14 9.02 11.47 -2.29
CA PRO A 14 9.18 12.44 -1.23
C PRO A 14 10.63 12.93 -1.14
N ASP A 15 10.82 14.24 -1.09
CA ASP A 15 12.11 14.87 -0.83
C ASP A 15 12.50 14.69 0.65
N GLY A 16 13.36 13.72 0.93
CA GLY A 16 13.95 13.52 2.26
C GLY A 16 14.18 12.06 2.62
N PRO A 17 14.99 11.77 3.67
CA PRO A 17 15.23 10.40 4.08
C PRO A 17 13.93 9.72 4.51
N ALA A 18 13.79 8.44 4.15
CA ALA A 18 12.65 7.65 4.57
C ALA A 18 12.54 7.64 6.11
N PRO A 19 11.34 7.83 6.67
CA PRO A 19 11.16 7.91 8.11
C PRO A 19 11.57 6.59 8.78
N ASP A 20 12.19 6.67 9.96
CA ASP A 20 12.49 5.50 10.81
C ASP A 20 11.22 4.87 11.42
N ALA A 21 10.09 5.58 11.32
CA ALA A 21 8.78 5.16 11.79
C ALA A 21 7.80 4.86 10.64
N LEU A 22 6.80 4.00 10.89
CA LEU A 22 5.65 3.90 9.99
C LEU A 22 4.89 5.22 10.09
N VAL A 23 4.79 5.94 8.97
CA VAL A 23 3.92 7.13 8.90
C VAL A 23 2.60 6.71 8.28
N VAL A 24 1.52 7.09 8.96
CA VAL A 24 0.16 6.82 8.54
C VAL A 24 -0.54 8.16 8.37
N GLU A 25 -1.03 8.42 7.17
CA GLU A 25 -1.71 9.67 6.83
C GLU A 25 -3.07 9.36 6.20
N ASP A 26 -4.14 9.77 6.87
CA ASP A 26 -5.50 9.65 6.35
C ASP A 26 -5.79 10.75 5.35
N LEU A 27 -5.90 10.38 4.07
CA LEU A 27 -6.25 11.32 3.00
C LEU A 27 -7.77 11.48 2.91
N VAL A 28 -8.50 10.38 3.07
CA VAL A 28 -9.97 10.34 3.05
C VAL A 28 -10.44 9.43 4.17
N LEU A 29 -11.29 9.95 5.05
CA LEU A 29 -11.93 9.14 6.09
C LEU A 29 -13.15 8.45 5.47
N GLY A 30 -13.13 7.12 5.45
CA GLY A 30 -14.27 6.32 5.00
C GLY A 30 -15.44 6.41 5.96
N GLU A 31 -16.65 6.13 5.47
CA GLU A 31 -17.87 6.08 6.29
C GLU A 31 -18.32 4.65 6.64
N GLY A 32 -17.63 3.64 6.10
CA GLY A 32 -18.00 2.23 6.32
C GLY A 32 -17.38 1.60 7.57
N ALA A 33 -17.37 0.26 7.57
CA ALA A 33 -16.83 -0.54 8.66
C ALA A 33 -15.33 -0.25 8.89
N GLU A 34 -14.91 -0.26 10.15
CA GLU A 34 -13.50 -0.11 10.51
C GLU A 34 -12.76 -1.44 10.30
N ALA A 35 -11.59 -1.38 9.65
CA ALA A 35 -10.72 -2.52 9.48
C ALA A 35 -10.12 -2.94 10.83
N GLN A 36 -10.34 -4.20 11.22
CA GLN A 36 -9.76 -4.76 12.44
C GLN A 36 -8.46 -5.51 12.15
N PRO A 37 -7.54 -5.61 13.12
CA PRO A 37 -6.35 -6.44 13.00
C PRO A 37 -6.73 -7.88 12.66
N GLY A 38 -6.18 -8.41 11.56
CA GLY A 38 -6.41 -9.77 11.11
C GLY A 38 -7.67 -10.01 10.28
N SER A 39 -8.47 -8.97 10.01
CA SER A 39 -9.52 -9.03 9.00
C SER A 39 -8.94 -9.15 7.59
N THR A 40 -9.75 -9.66 6.67
CA THR A 40 -9.45 -9.59 5.23
C THR A 40 -9.92 -8.25 4.71
N VAL A 41 -9.04 -7.53 4.02
CA VAL A 41 -9.33 -6.20 3.47
C VAL A 41 -9.32 -6.25 1.95
N GLU A 42 -10.36 -5.69 1.35
CA GLU A 42 -10.44 -5.45 -0.08
C GLU A 42 -10.05 -3.99 -0.34
N VAL A 43 -8.94 -3.78 -1.03
CA VAL A 43 -8.40 -2.44 -1.24
C VAL A 43 -7.89 -2.25 -2.66
N HIS A 44 -7.95 -1.00 -3.11
CA HIS A 44 -7.10 -0.54 -4.20
C HIS A 44 -5.84 0.08 -3.61
N TYR A 45 -4.67 -0.28 -4.14
CA TYR A 45 -3.38 0.20 -3.67
C TYR A 45 -2.44 0.50 -4.82
N LEU A 46 -1.54 1.44 -4.56
CA LEU A 46 -0.46 1.84 -5.42
C LEU A 46 0.80 1.78 -4.57
N GLY A 47 1.69 0.87 -4.94
CA GLY A 47 3.02 0.73 -4.38
C GLY A 47 4.03 1.48 -5.24
N VAL A 48 4.65 2.49 -4.66
CA VAL A 48 5.78 3.22 -5.25
C VAL A 48 7.02 3.05 -4.38
N GLU A 49 8.18 2.96 -5.03
CA GLU A 49 9.48 2.94 -4.37
C GLU A 49 9.76 4.33 -3.82
N TYR A 50 10.12 4.43 -2.54
CA TYR A 50 10.30 5.71 -1.87
C TYR A 50 11.49 6.49 -2.47
N ASP A 51 12.58 5.81 -2.82
CA ASP A 51 13.82 6.43 -3.30
C ASP A 51 13.70 6.98 -4.74
N THR A 52 13.02 6.24 -5.61
CA THR A 52 12.91 6.60 -7.04
C THR A 52 11.55 7.17 -7.42
N GLY A 53 10.52 6.98 -6.59
CA GLY A 53 9.13 7.24 -6.94
C GLY A 53 8.56 6.24 -7.95
N GLU A 54 9.31 5.20 -8.32
CA GLU A 54 8.87 4.25 -9.35
C GLU A 54 7.76 3.34 -8.81
N GLU A 55 6.67 3.24 -9.58
CA GLU A 55 5.63 2.27 -9.29
C GLU A 55 6.16 0.85 -9.46
N PHE A 56 6.05 0.05 -8.40
CA PHE A 56 6.37 -1.37 -8.46
C PHE A 56 5.11 -2.25 -8.53
N ASP A 57 3.96 -1.78 -8.04
CA ASP A 57 2.70 -2.54 -8.09
C ASP A 57 1.50 -1.59 -8.00
N SER A 58 0.45 -1.85 -8.77
CA SER A 58 -0.80 -1.13 -8.65
C SER A 58 -2.00 -2.02 -8.95
N SER A 59 -3.02 -1.95 -8.12
CA SER A 59 -4.31 -2.61 -8.40
C SER A 59 -5.03 -1.98 -9.59
N TRP A 60 -4.79 -0.68 -9.84
CA TRP A 60 -5.39 0.06 -10.94
C TRP A 60 -4.92 -0.41 -12.31
N SER A 61 -3.68 -0.88 -12.44
CA SER A 61 -3.21 -1.51 -13.69
C SER A 61 -4.01 -2.77 -14.06
N ARG A 62 -4.71 -3.38 -13.09
CA ARG A 62 -5.48 -4.61 -13.26
C ARG A 62 -6.99 -4.38 -13.29
N ASP A 63 -7.45 -3.13 -13.12
CA ASP A 63 -8.87 -2.73 -13.00
C ASP A 63 -9.69 -3.61 -12.03
N GLN A 64 -9.02 -4.22 -11.06
CA GLN A 64 -9.62 -5.14 -10.10
C GLN A 64 -9.13 -4.81 -8.69
N SER A 65 -10.06 -4.82 -7.75
CA SER A 65 -9.74 -4.80 -6.33
C SER A 65 -8.99 -6.08 -5.96
N ILE A 66 -8.12 -5.98 -4.96
CA ILE A 66 -7.44 -7.16 -4.43
C ILE A 66 -7.84 -7.33 -2.97
N ASN A 67 -8.17 -8.57 -2.63
CA ASN A 67 -8.54 -8.97 -1.29
C ASN A 67 -7.35 -9.64 -0.61
N PHE A 68 -6.88 -9.08 0.49
CA PHE A 68 -5.73 -9.59 1.23
C PHE A 68 -6.05 -9.79 2.72
N PRO A 69 -5.66 -10.93 3.31
CA PRO A 69 -5.73 -11.11 4.75
C PRO A 69 -4.65 -10.26 5.43
N LEU A 70 -5.04 -9.34 6.33
CA LEU A 70 -4.09 -8.47 7.04
C LEU A 70 -2.98 -9.26 7.72
N ASN A 71 -3.30 -10.43 8.29
CA ASN A 71 -2.34 -11.28 8.98
C ASN A 71 -1.17 -11.75 8.12
N ASN A 72 -1.34 -11.84 6.78
CA ASN A 72 -0.30 -12.31 5.87
C ASN A 72 0.38 -11.16 5.10
N LEU A 73 0.03 -9.91 5.42
CA LEU A 73 0.63 -8.73 4.82
C LEU A 73 1.81 -8.23 5.63
N ILE A 74 2.53 -7.27 5.07
CA ILE A 74 3.68 -6.64 5.72
C ILE A 74 3.27 -5.90 6.99
N ARG A 75 4.22 -5.77 7.94
CA ARG A 75 3.96 -5.09 9.22
C ARG A 75 3.42 -3.66 9.08
N ALA A 76 3.79 -2.96 8.00
CA ALA A 76 3.24 -1.65 7.68
C ALA A 76 1.73 -1.66 7.51
N TRP A 77 1.21 -2.65 6.81
CA TRP A 77 -0.22 -2.77 6.59
C TRP A 77 -0.91 -3.27 7.87
N GLN A 78 -0.30 -4.24 8.56
CA GLN A 78 -0.84 -4.74 9.83
C GLN A 78 -0.97 -3.66 10.91
N GLN A 79 -0.09 -2.66 10.93
CA GLN A 79 -0.15 -1.55 11.89
C GLN A 79 -0.85 -0.31 11.34
N GLY A 80 -0.79 -0.09 10.02
CA GLY A 80 -1.30 1.12 9.39
C GLY A 80 -2.74 1.04 8.90
N ILE A 81 -3.26 -0.16 8.61
CA ILE A 81 -4.63 -0.34 8.15
C ILE A 81 -5.65 -0.38 9.29
N PRO A 82 -5.38 -0.99 10.46
CA PRO A 82 -6.33 -0.92 11.56
C PRO A 82 -6.74 0.52 11.87
N GLY A 83 -8.03 0.75 12.11
CA GLY A 83 -8.59 2.09 12.28
C GLY A 83 -9.00 2.79 10.98
N MET A 84 -8.66 2.24 9.82
CA MET A 84 -9.16 2.74 8.53
C MET A 84 -10.58 2.25 8.29
N LYS A 85 -11.45 3.14 7.79
CA LYS A 85 -12.83 2.80 7.45
C LYS A 85 -12.99 2.48 5.96
N VAL A 86 -13.90 1.57 5.64
CA VAL A 86 -14.26 1.22 4.25
C VAL A 86 -14.69 2.49 3.49
N GLY A 87 -14.19 2.63 2.26
CA GLY A 87 -14.37 3.82 1.43
C GLY A 87 -13.37 4.95 1.72
N GLY A 88 -12.50 4.77 2.73
CA GLY A 88 -11.42 5.70 3.03
C GLY A 88 -10.20 5.52 2.12
N ARG A 89 -9.28 6.47 2.19
CA ARG A 89 -7.98 6.44 1.52
C ARG A 89 -6.91 6.86 2.50
N ARG A 90 -5.86 6.05 2.61
CA ARG A 90 -4.78 6.25 3.57
C ARG A 90 -3.44 6.05 2.88
N LYS A 91 -2.50 6.95 3.14
CA LYS A 91 -1.11 6.88 2.70
C LYS A 91 -0.28 6.25 3.82
N LEU A 92 0.48 5.22 3.49
CA LEU A 92 1.37 4.52 4.41
C LEU A 92 2.80 4.66 3.92
N ILE A 93 3.65 5.33 4.71
CA ILE A 93 5.08 5.42 4.42
C ILE A 93 5.80 4.37 5.25
N CYS A 94 6.25 3.33 4.57
CA CYS A 94 6.95 2.21 5.18
C CYS A 94 8.42 2.60 5.41
N ARG A 95 8.88 2.50 6.65
CA ARG A 95 10.29 2.62 7.02
C ARG A 95 11.17 1.57 6.30
N PRO A 96 12.43 1.90 5.92
CA PRO A 96 13.29 1.03 5.10
C PRO A 96 13.57 -0.35 5.70
N ARG A 97 13.57 -0.45 7.03
CA ARG A 97 13.83 -1.70 7.74
C ARG A 97 12.68 -2.72 7.63
N TRP A 98 11.53 -2.31 7.10
CA TRP A 98 10.38 -3.20 6.96
C TRP A 98 10.32 -3.80 5.56
N PRO A 99 10.00 -5.09 5.43
CA PRO A 99 9.76 -5.67 4.12
C PRO A 99 8.57 -4.95 3.50
N THR A 100 8.77 -4.32 2.35
CA THR A 100 7.69 -3.82 1.50
C THR A 100 7.11 -5.00 0.71
N VAL A 101 5.81 -4.94 0.37
CA VAL A 101 5.24 -5.86 -0.61
C VAL A 101 5.99 -5.59 -1.91
N ARG A 102 6.99 -6.41 -2.23
CA ARG A 102 7.48 -6.49 -3.60
C ARG A 102 6.66 -7.60 -4.25
N PRO A 103 6.07 -7.38 -5.44
CA PRO A 103 5.61 -8.52 -6.23
C PRO A 103 6.80 -9.48 -6.31
N ALA A 104 6.57 -10.76 -6.00
CA ALA A 104 7.62 -11.76 -6.06
C ALA A 104 8.29 -11.63 -7.41
N GLU A 105 9.49 -11.04 -7.43
CA GLU A 105 10.24 -10.84 -8.66
C GLU A 105 10.49 -12.25 -9.16
N GLY A 106 9.78 -12.63 -10.22
CA GLY A 106 9.89 -13.94 -10.82
C GLY A 106 11.35 -14.17 -11.14
N THR A 107 11.99 -15.00 -10.32
CA THR A 107 13.31 -15.61 -10.49
C THR A 107 14.14 -14.92 -11.59
N ARG A 108 14.79 -13.79 -11.28
CA ARG A 108 15.97 -13.44 -12.06
C ARG A 108 17.00 -14.52 -11.78
N SER A 109 16.94 -15.54 -12.64
CA SER A 109 17.89 -16.63 -12.73
C SER A 109 19.26 -15.97 -12.85
N ARG A 110 19.94 -15.85 -11.71
CA ARG A 110 21.29 -15.37 -11.62
C ARG A 110 22.13 -16.47 -12.25
N ALA A 111 22.34 -16.35 -13.56
CA ALA A 111 23.38 -17.08 -14.27
C ALA A 111 24.66 -16.97 -13.42
N ARG A 112 25.09 -18.10 -12.88
CA ARG A 112 26.42 -18.27 -12.29
C ARG A 112 27.30 -18.91 -13.38
N PRO A 113 28.57 -18.48 -13.45
CA PRO A 113 29.47 -18.75 -14.58
C PRO A 113 29.82 -20.23 -14.74
#